data_AF-A0A6A3CC56-F1
#
_entry.id   AF-A0A6A3CC56-F1
#
_cell.length_a   1.000
_cell.length_b   1.000
_cell.length_c   1.000
_cell.angle_alpha   90.00
_cell.angle_beta   90.00
_cell.angle_gamma   90.00
#
_symmetry.space_group_name_H-M   'P 1'
#
loop_
_entity.id
_entity.type
_entity.pdbx_description
1 polymer ?
#
loop_
_entity_poly.entity_id
_entity_poly.type
_entity_poly.pdbx_seq_one_letter_code
_entity_poly.pdbx_strand_id
1 'polypeptide(L)'
;MGFLRIFNHGVPFHLMKSMLDAVRGFHEQPQELKKAWKVTSEYKKYMQQLKETLLELLSEGLGLRRDYLARIGCMKGAHIAFHYYPSSPQSELTIGASSHTDASFLTVLLESYIGLQIVSNDKFKSVNHRVLARSVGPRTSVPCFFVPAAAVRDKPYGAAEQLVSAENPAIYKATSIRQYFPYYRSNGRDGRLVLPHFKI
;
A
#
# COMPACT_ATOMS: atom_id res chain seq x y z
N MET A 1 11.45 -10.27 -4.47
CA MET A 1 11.51 -9.30 -3.36
C MET A 1 10.21 -8.50 -3.37
N GLY A 2 9.49 -8.42 -2.25
CA GLY A 2 8.22 -7.65 -2.13
C GLY A 2 8.32 -6.42 -1.22
N PHE A 3 9.51 -6.15 -0.68
CA PHE A 3 9.82 -5.00 0.15
C PHE A 3 11.11 -4.35 -0.29
N LEU A 4 11.15 -3.02 -0.18
CA LEU A 4 12.35 -2.23 -0.33
C LEU A 4 12.31 -1.05 0.65
N ARG A 5 13.49 -0.61 1.10
CA ARG A 5 13.65 0.61 1.90
C ARG A 5 14.26 1.67 1.02
N ILE A 6 13.66 2.85 1.01
CA ILE A 6 14.14 4.00 0.26
C ILE A 6 14.79 4.96 1.25
N PHE A 7 15.99 5.40 0.94
CA PHE A 7 16.71 6.44 1.66
C PHE A 7 16.81 7.67 0.75
N ASN A 8 17.04 8.85 1.33
CA ASN A 8 17.16 10.11 0.57
C ASN A 8 15.93 10.42 -0.32
N HIS A 9 14.74 10.02 0.11
CA HIS A 9 13.47 10.15 -0.62
C HIS A 9 12.90 11.59 -0.67
N GLY A 10 13.68 12.61 -0.26
CA GLY A 10 13.29 14.02 -0.32
C GLY A 10 12.24 14.50 0.70
N VAL A 11 11.68 13.61 1.53
CA VAL A 11 10.75 14.02 2.61
C VAL A 11 11.56 14.44 3.84
N PRO A 12 11.41 15.68 4.35
CA PRO A 12 12.21 16.17 5.47
C PRO A 12 12.04 15.32 6.75
N PHE A 13 13.14 15.02 7.43
CA PHE A 13 13.13 14.22 8.67
C PHE A 13 12.25 14.84 9.76
N HIS A 14 12.34 16.16 9.95
CA HIS A 14 11.53 16.85 10.96
C HIS A 14 10.03 16.66 10.69
N LEU A 15 9.59 16.68 9.44
CA LEU A 15 8.20 16.50 9.06
C LEU A 15 7.72 15.06 9.34
N MET A 16 8.56 14.06 9.05
CA MET A 16 8.27 12.66 9.39
C MET A 16 8.16 12.47 10.92
N LYS A 17 9.07 13.08 11.69
CA LYS A 17 9.05 13.03 13.15
C LYS A 17 7.81 13.73 13.72
N SER A 18 7.51 14.94 13.26
CA SER A 18 6.31 15.68 13.65
C SER A 18 5.04 14.89 13.36
N MET A 19 4.96 14.17 12.23
CA MET A 19 3.82 13.32 11.93
C MET A 19 3.67 12.18 12.93
N LEU A 20 4.76 11.48 13.28
CA LEU A 20 4.72 10.41 14.28
C LEU A 20 4.32 10.91 15.67
N ASP A 21 4.90 12.04 16.09
CA ASP A 21 4.60 12.68 17.37
C ASP A 21 3.13 13.12 17.41
N ALA A 22 2.63 13.68 16.31
CA ALA A 22 1.25 14.11 16.17
C ALA A 22 0.28 12.91 16.24
N VAL A 23 0.60 11.79 15.58
CA VAL A 23 -0.23 10.58 15.65
C VAL A 23 -0.27 9.99 17.05
N ARG A 24 0.86 9.96 17.76
CA ARG A 24 0.91 9.54 19.15
C ARG A 24 0.03 10.45 20.02
N GLY A 25 0.26 11.75 19.96
CA GLY A 25 -0.50 12.74 20.73
C GLY A 25 -2.00 12.70 20.43
N PHE A 26 -2.40 12.43 19.18
CA PHE A 26 -3.80 12.23 18.82
C PHE A 26 -4.41 11.00 19.49
N HIS A 27 -3.72 9.86 19.48
CA HIS A 27 -4.26 8.62 20.05
C HIS A 27 -4.33 8.68 21.58
N GLU A 28 -3.42 9.39 22.22
CA GLU A 28 -3.35 9.58 23.68
C GLU A 28 -4.35 10.63 24.20
N GLN A 29 -4.95 11.46 23.34
CA GLN A 29 -5.98 12.43 23.74
C GLN A 29 -7.32 11.76 24.11
N PRO A 30 -8.15 12.42 24.95
CA PRO A 30 -9.55 12.05 25.17
C PRO A 30 -10.34 11.97 23.86
N GLN A 31 -11.29 11.02 23.78
CA GLN A 31 -12.06 10.75 22.56
C GLN A 31 -12.78 11.99 22.01
N GLU A 32 -13.26 12.89 22.89
CA GLU A 32 -13.99 14.09 22.48
C GLU A 32 -13.14 15.10 21.70
N LEU A 33 -11.81 15.12 21.91
CA LEU A 33 -10.89 16.05 21.23
C LEU A 33 -10.45 15.55 19.85
N LYS A 34 -10.78 14.30 19.48
CA LYS A 34 -10.29 13.65 18.26
C LYS A 34 -11.00 14.12 16.98
N LYS A 35 -12.15 14.79 17.08
CA LYS A 35 -13.00 15.13 15.91
C LYS A 35 -12.42 16.23 15.00
N ALA A 36 -11.45 17.03 15.49
CA ALA A 36 -10.92 18.20 14.76
C ALA A 36 -9.60 17.95 14.00
N TRP A 37 -8.99 16.78 14.14
CA TRP A 37 -7.64 16.51 13.63
C TRP A 37 -7.59 16.37 12.11
N LYS A 38 -6.62 17.06 11.49
CA LYS A 38 -6.36 17.00 10.05
C LYS A 38 -4.88 16.89 9.77
N VAL A 39 -4.55 16.08 8.77
CA VAL A 39 -3.20 16.01 8.18
C VAL A 39 -2.85 17.35 7.53
N THR A 40 -1.65 17.85 7.77
CA THR A 40 -1.18 19.10 7.18
C THR A 40 -1.13 19.01 5.65
N SER A 41 -1.42 20.13 4.98
CA SER A 41 -1.32 20.24 3.51
C SER A 41 0.12 20.00 3.02
N GLU A 42 1.11 20.39 3.82
CA GLU A 42 2.53 20.20 3.53
C GLU A 42 2.91 18.72 3.40
N TYR A 43 2.53 17.87 4.37
CA TYR A 43 2.81 16.44 4.29
C TYR A 43 2.15 15.80 3.06
N LYS A 44 0.90 16.19 2.75
CA LYS A 44 0.20 15.70 1.56
C LYS A 44 0.96 16.03 0.26
N LYS A 45 1.57 17.22 0.17
CA LYS A 45 2.38 17.63 -0.99
C LYS A 45 3.62 16.75 -1.16
N TYR A 46 4.37 16.50 -0.09
CA TYR A 46 5.55 15.62 -0.15
C TYR A 46 5.17 14.18 -0.52
N MET A 47 4.06 13.66 0.03
CA MET A 47 3.58 12.33 -0.32
C MET A 47 3.15 12.23 -1.79
N GLN A 48 2.58 13.30 -2.34
CA GLN A 48 2.24 13.38 -3.76
C GLN A 48 3.50 13.38 -4.65
N GLN A 49 4.54 14.14 -4.30
CA GLN A 49 5.81 14.15 -5.04
C GLN A 49 6.52 12.80 -5.00
N LEU A 50 6.52 12.17 -3.81
CA LEU A 50 7.07 10.83 -3.64
C LEU A 50 6.31 9.79 -4.48
N LYS A 51 4.98 9.89 -4.52
CA LYS A 51 4.13 9.04 -5.37
C LYS A 51 4.51 9.13 -6.85
N GLU A 52 4.70 10.34 -7.35
CA GLU A 52 5.07 10.61 -8.74
C GLU A 52 6.43 10.00 -9.06
N THR A 53 7.42 10.22 -8.20
CA THR A 53 8.77 9.63 -8.36
C THR A 53 8.71 8.10 -8.35
N LEU A 54 7.92 7.50 -7.46
CA LEU A 54 7.78 6.05 -7.37
C LEU A 54 7.12 5.44 -8.61
N LEU A 55 6.08 6.10 -9.14
CA LEU A 55 5.41 5.66 -10.37
C LEU A 55 6.37 5.59 -11.55
N GLU A 56 7.25 6.57 -11.66
CA GLU A 56 8.26 6.64 -12.71
C GLU A 56 9.29 5.53 -12.57
N LEU A 57 9.91 5.41 -11.39
CA LEU A 57 10.93 4.38 -11.11
C LEU A 57 10.38 2.97 -11.26
N LEU A 58 9.14 2.71 -10.82
CA LEU A 58 8.50 1.41 -10.98
C LEU A 58 8.17 1.11 -12.45
N SER A 59 7.77 2.11 -13.23
CA SER A 59 7.52 1.94 -14.66
C SER A 59 8.82 1.59 -15.40
N GLU A 60 9.89 2.35 -15.14
CA GLU A 60 11.21 2.11 -15.74
C GLU A 60 11.80 0.76 -15.30
N GLY A 61 11.65 0.39 -14.02
CA GLY A 61 12.08 -0.91 -13.49
C GLY A 61 11.36 -2.11 -14.13
N LEU A 62 10.17 -1.90 -14.72
CA LEU A 62 9.47 -2.90 -15.51
C LEU A 62 9.91 -2.95 -16.99
N GLY A 63 10.76 -2.01 -17.43
CA GLY A 63 11.09 -1.80 -18.84
C GLY A 63 9.98 -1.08 -19.62
N LEU A 64 9.09 -0.37 -18.93
CA LEU A 64 7.99 0.37 -19.53
C LEU A 64 8.35 1.85 -19.68
N ARG A 65 7.55 2.60 -20.45
CA ARG A 65 7.68 4.06 -20.50
C ARG A 65 7.51 4.64 -19.10
N ARG A 66 8.33 5.65 -18.75
CA ARG A 66 8.35 6.33 -17.45
C ARG A 66 6.95 6.74 -16.94
N ASP A 67 6.05 7.14 -17.84
CA ASP A 67 4.70 7.59 -17.50
C ASP A 67 3.64 6.47 -17.39
N TYR A 68 4.01 5.20 -17.62
CA TYR A 68 3.05 4.12 -17.86
C TYR A 68 2.09 3.91 -16.69
N LEU A 69 2.60 3.71 -15.48
CA LEU A 69 1.75 3.44 -14.30
C LEU A 69 0.87 4.65 -13.96
N ALA A 70 1.38 5.88 -14.13
CA ALA A 70 0.59 7.09 -13.93
C ALA A 70 -0.56 7.17 -14.94
N ARG A 71 -0.28 6.87 -16.23
CA ARG A 71 -1.22 6.91 -17.34
C ARG A 71 -2.36 5.90 -17.20
N ILE A 72 -2.09 4.69 -16.71
CA ILE A 72 -3.16 3.70 -16.48
C ILE A 72 -4.02 4.03 -15.25
N GLY A 73 -3.67 5.06 -14.49
CA GLY A 73 -4.49 5.60 -13.39
C GLY A 73 -4.50 4.75 -12.12
N CYS A 74 -3.51 3.86 -11.97
CA CYS A 74 -3.49 2.86 -10.91
C CYS A 74 -3.05 3.41 -9.53
N MET A 75 -2.53 4.65 -9.47
CA MET A 75 -2.15 5.34 -8.23
C MET A 75 -2.64 6.80 -8.20
N LYS A 76 -3.86 7.07 -8.67
CA LYS A 76 -4.38 8.45 -8.70
C LYS A 76 -4.73 9.00 -7.32
N GLY A 77 -5.28 8.15 -6.44
CA GLY A 77 -5.63 8.51 -5.06
C GLY A 77 -4.58 8.11 -4.03
N ALA A 78 -4.64 8.71 -2.85
CA ALA A 78 -3.84 8.34 -1.68
C ALA A 78 -4.72 8.34 -0.43
N HIS A 79 -4.66 7.27 0.35
CA HIS A 79 -5.26 7.18 1.68
C HIS A 79 -4.14 7.11 2.71
N ILE A 80 -4.18 7.97 3.71
CA ILE A 80 -3.24 7.90 4.84
C ILE A 80 -4.00 7.32 6.01
N ALA A 81 -3.48 6.26 6.62
CA ALA A 81 -3.95 5.79 7.91
C ALA A 81 -2.94 6.13 9.01
N PHE A 82 -3.42 6.11 10.25
CA PHE A 82 -2.65 6.42 11.43
C PHE A 82 -2.80 5.25 12.38
N HIS A 83 -1.77 4.42 12.47
CA HIS A 83 -1.79 3.25 13.33
C HIS A 83 -1.09 3.56 14.63
N TYR A 84 -1.77 3.21 15.72
CA TYR A 84 -1.25 3.25 17.07
C TYR A 84 -1.48 1.88 17.70
N TYR A 85 -0.39 1.19 18.00
CA TYR A 85 -0.41 -0.11 18.66
C TYR A 85 0.07 0.10 20.11
N PRO A 86 -0.84 0.05 21.10
CA PRO A 86 -0.45 0.08 22.50
C PRO A 86 0.52 -1.06 22.84
N SER A 87 1.32 -0.87 23.90
CA SER A 87 2.09 -1.99 24.45
C SER A 87 1.16 -3.04 25.03
N SER A 88 1.53 -4.31 24.90
CA SER A 88 0.81 -5.43 25.51
C SER A 88 1.74 -6.24 26.42
N PRO A 89 1.36 -6.52 27.68
CA PRO A 89 2.13 -7.38 28.57
C PRO A 89 2.28 -8.82 28.05
N GLN A 90 1.38 -9.25 27.17
CA GLN A 90 1.39 -10.56 26.51
C GLN A 90 1.72 -10.39 25.02
N SER A 91 2.80 -9.68 24.71
CA SER A 91 3.17 -9.36 23.32
C SER A 91 3.35 -10.58 22.44
N GLU A 92 3.80 -11.71 23.01
CA GLU A 92 3.96 -13.00 22.31
C GLU A 92 2.61 -13.55 21.78
N LEU A 93 1.51 -13.18 22.41
CA LEU A 93 0.15 -13.64 22.09
C LEU A 93 -0.71 -12.53 21.45
N THR A 94 -0.19 -11.30 21.38
CA THR A 94 -0.95 -10.13 20.92
C THR A 94 -0.54 -9.72 19.50
N ILE A 95 -1.50 -9.80 18.59
CA ILE A 95 -1.34 -9.37 17.21
C ILE A 95 -1.84 -7.93 17.09
N GLY A 96 -0.97 -7.00 16.67
CA GLY A 96 -1.34 -5.61 16.40
C GLY A 96 -2.10 -5.45 15.08
N ALA A 97 -1.64 -6.16 14.04
CA ALA A 97 -2.38 -6.33 12.78
C ALA A 97 -2.20 -7.77 12.29
N SER A 98 -3.31 -8.42 11.92
CA SER A 98 -3.31 -9.80 11.42
C SER A 98 -2.49 -9.93 10.14
N SER A 99 -2.07 -11.16 9.82
CA SER A 99 -1.38 -11.42 8.56
C SER A 99 -2.27 -11.03 7.39
N HIS A 100 -1.80 -10.16 6.50
CA HIS A 100 -2.52 -9.73 5.30
C HIS A 100 -1.55 -9.31 4.20
N THR A 101 -2.08 -9.19 2.98
CA THR A 101 -1.48 -8.41 1.89
C THR A 101 -2.26 -7.11 1.75
N ASP A 102 -1.63 -5.97 1.52
CA ASP A 102 -2.38 -4.72 1.33
C ASP A 102 -3.29 -4.77 0.09
N ALA A 103 -4.32 -3.92 0.07
CA ALA A 103 -5.26 -3.83 -1.04
C ALA A 103 -5.04 -2.57 -1.93
N SER A 104 -3.98 -1.78 -1.68
CA SER A 104 -3.60 -0.56 -2.40
C SER A 104 -2.37 -0.66 -3.32
N PHE A 105 -2.45 -0.16 -4.55
CA PHE A 105 -1.47 -0.33 -5.64
C PHE A 105 0.01 -0.22 -5.25
N LEU A 106 0.34 0.71 -4.37
CA LEU A 106 1.64 0.79 -3.69
C LEU A 106 1.39 1.44 -2.32
N THR A 107 1.96 0.92 -1.24
CA THR A 107 1.91 1.62 0.06
C THR A 107 3.28 2.24 0.34
N VAL A 108 3.33 3.55 0.57
CA VAL A 108 4.45 4.21 1.25
C VAL A 108 4.20 4.13 2.74
N LEU A 109 4.51 2.94 3.20
CA LEU A 109 4.80 2.36 4.50
C LEU A 109 4.72 0.87 4.21
N LEU A 110 5.53 0.06 4.88
CA LEU A 110 5.57 -1.39 4.70
C LEU A 110 4.23 -2.01 4.23
N GLU A 111 4.04 -2.22 2.89
CA GLU A 111 3.24 -3.26 2.17
C GLU A 111 2.48 -2.86 0.88
N SER A 112 1.91 -3.80 0.10
CA SER A 112 1.49 -3.59 -1.31
C SER A 112 0.22 -4.35 -1.71
N TYR A 113 -0.50 -3.85 -2.71
CA TYR A 113 -1.55 -4.52 -3.48
C TYR A 113 -1.02 -5.49 -4.50
N ILE A 114 -1.86 -6.51 -4.69
CA ILE A 114 -1.78 -7.45 -5.79
C ILE A 114 -1.79 -6.78 -7.16
N GLY A 115 -2.36 -5.59 -7.32
CA GLY A 115 -2.51 -4.97 -8.64
C GLY A 115 -1.17 -4.65 -9.28
N LEU A 116 -0.15 -4.31 -8.48
CA LEU A 116 1.21 -4.19 -9.01
C LEU A 116 1.74 -5.56 -9.45
N GLN A 117 1.45 -6.63 -8.70
CA GLN A 117 1.82 -7.99 -9.09
C GLN A 117 1.10 -8.48 -10.36
N ILE A 118 -0.19 -8.16 -10.50
CA ILE A 118 -1.00 -8.48 -11.69
C ILE A 118 -0.48 -7.69 -12.90
N VAL A 119 -0.34 -6.37 -12.78
CA VAL A 119 0.11 -5.49 -13.88
C VAL A 119 1.55 -5.80 -14.30
N SER A 120 2.41 -6.14 -13.35
CA SER A 120 3.81 -6.50 -13.63
C SER A 120 3.99 -7.93 -14.14
N ASN A 121 2.92 -8.71 -14.29
CA ASN A 121 2.97 -10.13 -14.63
C ASN A 121 3.96 -10.89 -13.74
N ASP A 122 3.80 -10.78 -12.42
CA ASP A 122 4.66 -11.39 -11.40
C ASP A 122 6.11 -10.88 -11.28
N LYS A 123 6.55 -9.91 -12.10
CA LYS A 123 7.88 -9.30 -11.92
C LYS A 123 8.03 -8.61 -10.55
N PHE A 124 6.94 -8.02 -10.04
CA PHE A 124 6.84 -7.59 -8.65
C PHE A 124 5.90 -8.52 -7.90
N LYS A 125 6.26 -8.87 -6.66
CA LYS A 125 5.50 -9.81 -5.82
C LYS A 125 4.90 -9.07 -4.63
N SER A 126 3.58 -9.20 -4.48
CA SER A 126 2.90 -8.85 -3.25
C SER A 126 3.21 -9.92 -2.21
N VAL A 127 3.52 -9.50 -0.98
CA VAL A 127 3.91 -10.40 0.11
C VAL A 127 2.93 -10.25 1.28
N ASN A 128 2.93 -11.22 2.20
CA ASN A 128 2.16 -11.12 3.44
C ASN A 128 3.02 -10.48 4.53
N HIS A 129 2.46 -9.52 5.27
CA HIS A 129 2.99 -9.04 6.55
C HIS A 129 1.99 -9.23 7.67
N ARG A 130 2.53 -9.16 8.89
CA ARG A 130 1.80 -8.91 10.12
C ARG A 130 2.56 -7.89 10.97
N VAL A 131 1.84 -7.28 11.92
CA VAL A 131 2.45 -6.43 12.96
C VAL A 131 2.32 -7.14 14.31
N LEU A 132 3.45 -7.40 14.96
CA LEU A 132 3.49 -7.87 16.33
C LEU A 132 3.37 -6.70 17.31
N ALA A 133 2.68 -6.93 18.42
CA ALA A 133 2.67 -5.98 19.53
C ALA A 133 4.06 -5.90 20.19
N ARG A 134 4.36 -4.78 20.85
CA ARG A 134 5.57 -4.62 21.66
C ARG A 134 5.24 -4.86 23.14
N SER A 135 6.15 -5.49 23.86
CA SER A 135 6.08 -5.61 25.33
C SER A 135 6.30 -4.26 26.02
N VAL A 136 7.14 -3.40 25.43
CA VAL A 136 7.50 -2.10 25.99
C VAL A 136 7.23 -0.97 25.00
N GLY A 137 6.40 -0.01 25.45
CA GLY A 137 6.05 1.23 24.76
C GLY A 137 5.16 1.04 23.52
N PRO A 138 4.40 2.08 23.12
CA PRO A 138 3.54 2.01 21.94
C PRO A 138 4.36 2.03 20.64
N ARG A 139 3.87 1.33 19.61
CA ARG A 139 4.37 1.44 18.24
C ARG A 139 3.43 2.35 17.44
N THR A 140 4.00 3.33 16.75
CA THR A 140 3.28 4.24 15.87
C THR A 140 3.76 4.06 14.43
N SER A 141 2.84 4.05 13.47
CA SER A 141 3.16 3.98 12.04
C SER A 141 2.10 4.72 11.22
N VAL A 142 2.48 5.32 10.08
CA VAL A 142 1.62 6.25 9.33
C VAL A 142 1.44 5.84 7.88
N PRO A 143 0.71 4.74 7.57
CA PRO A 143 0.78 4.21 6.23
C PRO A 143 0.08 5.05 5.17
N CYS A 144 0.70 5.19 4.01
CA CYS A 144 0.11 5.88 2.87
C CYS A 144 -0.14 4.90 1.72
N PHE A 145 -1.40 4.59 1.50
CA PHE A 145 -1.90 3.65 0.51
C PHE A 145 -2.26 4.37 -0.78
N PHE A 146 -1.57 4.08 -1.88
CA PHE A 146 -1.93 4.60 -3.19
C PHE A 146 -2.97 3.73 -3.86
N VAL A 147 -4.06 4.32 -4.32
CA VAL A 147 -5.19 3.60 -4.90
C VAL A 147 -5.51 4.11 -6.31
N PRO A 148 -6.11 3.26 -7.16
CA PRO A 148 -6.56 3.72 -8.46
C PRO A 148 -7.66 4.79 -8.35
N ALA A 149 -7.82 5.58 -9.41
CA ALA A 149 -8.87 6.59 -9.46
C ALA A 149 -10.27 5.95 -9.33
N ALA A 150 -11.23 6.66 -8.72
CA ALA A 150 -12.62 6.19 -8.67
C ALA A 150 -13.18 5.88 -10.07
N ALA A 151 -12.86 6.73 -11.05
CA ALA A 151 -13.27 6.58 -12.46
C ALA A 151 -12.74 5.31 -13.15
N VAL A 152 -11.74 4.64 -12.57
CA VAL A 152 -11.13 3.44 -13.16
C VAL A 152 -11.31 2.20 -12.30
N ARG A 153 -12.24 2.24 -11.34
CA ARG A 153 -12.53 1.14 -10.40
C ARG A 153 -13.14 -0.08 -11.09
N ASP A 154 -13.98 0.16 -12.10
CA ASP A 154 -14.62 -0.88 -12.91
C ASP A 154 -13.74 -1.34 -14.07
N LYS A 155 -12.69 -0.59 -14.41
CA LYS A 155 -11.76 -0.94 -15.48
C LYS A 155 -11.00 -2.23 -15.09
N PRO A 156 -11.04 -3.28 -15.92
CA PRO A 156 -10.23 -4.47 -15.68
C PRO A 156 -8.75 -4.16 -15.96
N TYR A 157 -7.88 -4.69 -15.10
CA TYR A 157 -6.44 -4.67 -15.25
C TYR A 157 -5.93 -6.11 -15.32
N GLY A 158 -5.08 -6.38 -16.31
CA GLY A 158 -4.28 -7.59 -16.40
C GLY A 158 -2.81 -7.23 -16.45
N ALA A 159 -1.98 -8.22 -16.81
CA ALA A 159 -0.59 -7.98 -17.17
C ALA A 159 -0.48 -6.85 -18.21
N ALA A 160 0.49 -5.95 -18.04
CA ALA A 160 0.79 -4.95 -19.05
C ALA A 160 1.12 -5.66 -20.37
N GLU A 161 0.49 -5.23 -21.46
CA GLU A 161 0.62 -5.88 -22.78
C GLU A 161 2.08 -6.03 -23.22
N GLN A 162 2.91 -5.02 -22.92
CA GLN A 162 4.35 -5.02 -23.22
C GLN A 162 5.16 -6.05 -22.42
N LEU A 163 4.57 -6.65 -21.38
CA LEU A 163 5.18 -7.68 -20.55
C LEU A 163 4.71 -9.09 -20.93
N VAL A 164 3.78 -9.24 -21.87
CA VAL A 164 3.21 -10.52 -22.28
C VAL A 164 3.77 -10.93 -23.65
N SER A 165 4.28 -12.16 -23.75
CA SER A 165 4.75 -12.77 -25.01
C SER A 165 4.44 -14.27 -25.03
N ALA A 166 4.78 -14.98 -26.11
CA ALA A 166 4.65 -16.44 -26.17
C ALA A 166 5.53 -17.14 -25.12
N GLU A 167 6.70 -16.57 -24.82
CA GLU A 167 7.67 -17.05 -23.84
C GLU A 167 7.35 -16.57 -22.41
N ASN A 168 6.54 -15.52 -22.26
CA ASN A 168 6.08 -14.98 -20.99
C ASN A 168 4.57 -14.70 -21.03
N PRO A 169 3.71 -15.74 -21.00
CA PRO A 169 2.26 -15.56 -21.11
C PRO A 169 1.68 -14.82 -19.90
N ALA A 170 0.47 -14.30 -20.04
CA ALA A 170 -0.24 -13.69 -18.93
C ALA A 170 -0.51 -14.74 -17.83
N ILE A 171 -0.18 -14.41 -16.58
CA ILE A 171 -0.38 -15.30 -15.43
C ILE A 171 -1.76 -15.10 -14.80
N TYR A 172 -2.36 -13.93 -15.01
CA TYR A 172 -3.59 -13.51 -14.35
C TYR A 172 -4.65 -13.12 -15.37
N LYS A 173 -5.90 -13.50 -15.09
CA LYS A 173 -7.06 -12.99 -15.82
C LYS A 173 -7.25 -11.51 -15.49
N ALA A 174 -7.66 -10.72 -16.48
CA ALA A 174 -7.93 -9.31 -16.25
C ALA A 174 -9.06 -9.16 -15.21
N THR A 175 -8.83 -8.34 -14.18
CA THR A 175 -9.80 -8.12 -13.10
C THR A 175 -9.88 -6.66 -12.70
N SER A 176 -11.06 -6.21 -12.28
CA SER A 176 -11.24 -4.85 -11.78
C SER A 176 -11.15 -4.80 -10.25
N ILE A 177 -10.92 -3.61 -9.71
CA ILE A 177 -10.91 -3.38 -8.25
C ILE A 177 -12.27 -3.76 -7.66
N ARG A 178 -13.36 -3.46 -8.38
CA ARG A 178 -14.72 -3.78 -7.95
C ARG A 178 -14.95 -5.29 -7.82
N GLN A 179 -14.31 -6.11 -8.66
CA GLN A 179 -14.37 -7.56 -8.55
C GLN A 179 -13.42 -8.09 -7.47
N TYR A 180 -12.21 -7.54 -7.42
CA TYR A 180 -11.16 -8.00 -6.52
C TYR A 180 -11.47 -7.73 -5.04
N PHE A 181 -11.83 -6.49 -4.68
CA PHE A 181 -11.93 -6.06 -3.28
C PHE A 181 -12.97 -6.85 -2.46
N PRO A 182 -14.20 -7.09 -2.96
CA PRO A 182 -15.17 -7.90 -2.26
C PRO A 182 -14.67 -9.32 -2.00
N TYR A 183 -14.08 -9.95 -3.03
CA TYR A 183 -13.53 -11.30 -2.90
C TYR A 183 -12.38 -11.36 -1.89
N TYR A 184 -11.44 -10.41 -1.96
CA TYR A 184 -10.35 -10.27 -1.01
C TYR A 184 -10.85 -10.08 0.44
N ARG A 185 -11.90 -9.27 0.66
CA ARG A 185 -12.48 -9.05 1.99
C ARG A 185 -13.17 -10.30 2.55
N SER A 186 -13.88 -11.05 1.70
CA SER A 186 -14.60 -12.25 2.13
C SER A 186 -13.69 -13.45 2.39
N ASN A 187 -12.48 -13.47 1.83
CA ASN A 187 -11.55 -14.60 1.90
C ASN A 187 -10.31 -14.33 2.79
N GLY A 188 -10.50 -13.60 3.90
CA GLY A 188 -9.50 -13.53 4.96
C GLY A 188 -8.29 -12.63 4.70
N ARG A 189 -8.27 -11.85 3.61
CA ARG A 189 -7.22 -10.86 3.29
C ARG A 189 -5.79 -11.42 3.13
N ASP A 190 -5.67 -12.73 2.98
CA ASP A 190 -4.41 -13.41 2.70
C ASP A 190 -4.20 -13.51 1.18
N GLY A 191 -3.17 -12.84 0.67
CA GLY A 191 -2.84 -12.86 -0.75
C GLY A 191 -2.62 -14.28 -1.28
N ARG A 192 -2.14 -15.23 -0.46
CA ARG A 192 -1.93 -16.64 -0.85
C ARG A 192 -3.23 -17.38 -1.13
N LEU A 193 -4.31 -17.02 -0.42
CA LEU A 193 -5.64 -17.60 -0.61
C LEU A 193 -6.41 -16.90 -1.73
N VAL A 194 -6.17 -15.59 -1.89
CA VAL A 194 -6.90 -14.74 -2.82
C VAL A 194 -6.32 -14.79 -4.25
N LEU A 195 -4.99 -14.80 -4.40
CA LEU A 195 -4.28 -14.80 -5.69
C LEU A 195 -4.70 -15.93 -6.64
N PRO A 196 -4.82 -17.20 -6.19
CA PRO A 196 -5.14 -18.32 -7.09
C PRO A 196 -6.46 -18.14 -7.84
N HIS A 197 -7.44 -17.45 -7.24
CA HIS A 197 -8.73 -17.18 -7.89
C HIS A 197 -8.61 -16.35 -9.17
N PHE A 198 -7.54 -15.55 -9.29
CA PHE A 198 -7.32 -14.64 -10.42
C PHE A 198 -6.28 -15.14 -11.42
N LYS A 199 -5.70 -16.33 -11.23
CA LYS A 199 -4.80 -16.93 -12.22
C LYS A 199 -5.58 -17.46 -13.44
N ILE A 200 -4.89 -17.54 -14.58
CA ILE A 200 -5.37 -18.22 -15.81
C ILE A 200 -5.16 -19.73 -15.65
#